data_AF-A0A327KHB6-F1
#
_entry.id   AF-A0A327KHB6-F1
#
_cell.length_a   1.000
_cell.length_b   1.000
_cell.length_c   1.000
_cell.angle_alpha   90.00
_cell.angle_beta   90.00
_cell.angle_gamma   90.00
#
_symmetry.space_group_name_H-M   'P 1'
#
loop_
_entity.id
_entity.type
_entity.pdbx_description
1 polymer ?
#
loop_
_entity_poly.entity_id
_entity_poly.type
_entity_poly.pdbx_seq_one_letter_code
_entity_poly.pdbx_strand_id
1 'polypeptide(L)'
;MKQNFGKALERVLVYEGGYSNHPRDPGGPTNKGIIQRVYDGYRRGRGEAPRSVRELTRDELVEIYRRQYWDRIQGDRLPAGVDIVVFDGAVNSGFSQSTKWLQRALGLARVDGELGEATLAAALSHPDHDALIADICARRLGMLQNLSTWDVFGKGWGRRVANVMTIGQAWASGSVGPQPVAVHEYGGDAKALVSDVALPKVSAETATQGTLGGGAIAAAVNGAREQLQPLVGSNRTVDLVFTVLTLIGVAIAIGGAAYALWAVRRRRAAERAWSGEATAAVDPFAGAPA
;
A
#
# COMPACT_ATOMS: atom_id res chain seq x y z
N MET A 1 -7.93 -26.38 -18.23
CA MET A 1 -7.76 -25.40 -17.13
C MET A 1 -6.32 -25.46 -16.67
N LYS A 2 -5.62 -24.32 -16.62
CA LYS A 2 -4.22 -24.29 -16.16
C LYS A 2 -4.21 -24.43 -14.64
N GLN A 3 -3.66 -25.52 -14.11
CA GLN A 3 -3.54 -25.75 -12.66
C GLN A 3 -2.26 -25.08 -12.13
N ASN A 4 -2.21 -23.75 -12.15
CA ASN A 4 -1.03 -23.00 -11.66
C ASN A 4 -1.05 -22.77 -10.15
N PHE A 5 -2.18 -23.01 -9.47
CA PHE A 5 -2.33 -22.73 -8.04
C PHE A 5 -1.22 -23.34 -7.18
N GLY A 6 -0.91 -24.64 -7.35
CA GLY A 6 0.11 -25.31 -6.53
C GLY A 6 1.47 -24.64 -6.67
N LYS A 7 1.88 -24.36 -7.93
CA LYS A 7 3.12 -23.63 -8.23
C LYS A 7 3.08 -22.22 -7.64
N ALA A 8 2.01 -21.47 -7.87
CA ALA A 8 1.87 -20.09 -7.38
C ALA A 8 1.93 -20.03 -5.85
N LEU A 9 1.25 -20.97 -5.17
CA LEU A 9 1.26 -21.09 -3.72
C LEU A 9 2.67 -21.37 -3.19
N GLU A 10 3.40 -22.31 -3.80
CA GLU A 10 4.79 -22.57 -3.43
C GLU A 10 5.67 -21.32 -3.54
N ARG A 11 5.49 -20.52 -4.61
CA ARG A 11 6.25 -19.28 -4.80
C ARG A 11 5.88 -18.22 -3.76
N VAL A 12 4.59 -18.00 -3.53
CA VAL A 12 4.10 -16.98 -2.57
C VAL A 12 4.50 -17.33 -1.13
N LEU A 13 4.48 -18.61 -0.75
CA LEU A 13 4.85 -19.05 0.61
C LEU A 13 6.33 -18.87 0.94
N VAL A 14 7.19 -18.57 -0.04
CA VAL A 14 8.59 -18.17 0.23
C VAL A 14 8.66 -16.75 0.78
N TYR A 15 7.71 -15.90 0.41
CA TYR A 15 7.59 -14.54 0.95
C TYR A 15 6.83 -14.52 2.27
N GLU A 16 5.84 -15.40 2.45
CA GLU A 16 5.10 -15.51 3.70
C GLU A 16 5.96 -16.30 4.71
N GLY A 17 6.46 -15.59 5.72
CA GLY A 17 7.45 -16.07 6.69
C GLY A 17 7.03 -17.30 7.52
N GLY A 18 7.62 -17.45 8.70
CA GLY A 18 7.35 -18.56 9.59
C GLY A 18 6.13 -18.36 10.48
N TYR A 19 6.09 -19.10 11.58
CA TYR A 19 5.26 -18.75 12.71
C TYR A 19 5.83 -17.52 13.43
N SER A 20 4.97 -16.57 13.78
CA SER A 20 5.29 -15.43 14.63
C SER A 20 4.18 -15.20 15.66
N ASN A 21 4.56 -14.72 16.84
CA ASN A 21 3.60 -14.27 17.86
C ASN A 21 4.29 -13.21 18.71
N HIS A 22 4.16 -11.97 18.28
CA HIS A 22 4.80 -10.85 18.94
C HIS A 22 3.79 -10.14 19.86
N PRO A 23 4.13 -9.84 21.14
CA PRO A 23 3.18 -9.25 22.10
C PRO A 23 2.58 -7.90 21.68
N ARG A 24 3.23 -7.18 20.76
CA ARG A 24 2.76 -5.91 20.20
C ARG A 24 2.15 -6.03 18.80
N ASP A 25 1.99 -7.25 18.27
CA ASP A 25 1.35 -7.47 16.97
C ASP A 25 -0.18 -7.52 17.15
N PRO A 26 -0.94 -6.55 16.60
CA PRO A 26 -2.40 -6.56 16.68
C PRO A 26 -3.03 -7.76 15.94
N GLY A 27 -2.29 -8.43 15.04
CA GLY A 27 -2.72 -9.63 14.34
C GLY A 27 -2.67 -10.91 15.19
N GLY A 28 -1.93 -10.89 16.31
CA GLY A 28 -1.74 -12.04 17.19
C GLY A 28 -0.91 -13.18 16.55
N PRO A 29 -1.02 -14.42 17.07
CA PRO A 29 -0.33 -15.57 16.50
C PRO A 29 -0.61 -15.71 15.00
N THR A 30 0.45 -15.81 14.21
CA THR A 30 0.40 -15.91 12.75
C THR A 30 1.29 -17.05 12.29
N ASN A 31 0.85 -17.86 11.34
CA ASN A 31 1.68 -18.88 10.69
C ASN A 31 1.50 -18.80 9.19
N LYS A 32 2.60 -18.63 8.44
CA LYS A 32 2.58 -18.58 6.97
C LYS A 32 1.54 -17.57 6.43
N GLY A 33 1.47 -16.40 7.06
CA GLY A 33 0.54 -15.32 6.70
C GLY A 33 -0.91 -15.52 7.16
N ILE A 34 -1.25 -16.64 7.81
CA ILE A 34 -2.58 -16.90 8.38
C ILE A 34 -2.59 -16.54 9.86
N ILE A 35 -3.43 -15.58 10.25
CA ILE A 35 -3.63 -15.20 11.65
C ILE A 35 -4.59 -16.16 12.36
N GLN A 36 -4.46 -16.28 13.69
CA GLN A 36 -5.32 -17.14 14.52
C GLN A 36 -6.83 -16.95 14.25
N ARG A 37 -7.29 -15.71 14.16
CA ARG A 37 -8.71 -15.39 13.90
C ARG A 37 -9.22 -15.95 12.57
N VAL A 38 -8.39 -15.93 11.53
CA VAL A 38 -8.74 -16.49 10.22
C VAL A 38 -8.83 -18.00 10.31
N TYR A 39 -7.87 -18.62 11.00
CA TYR A 39 -7.85 -20.06 11.21
C TYR A 39 -9.05 -20.55 12.04
N ASP A 40 -9.40 -19.85 13.12
CA ASP A 40 -10.59 -20.14 13.93
C ASP A 40 -11.88 -20.05 13.11
N GLY A 41 -11.98 -19.03 12.24
CA GLY A 41 -13.10 -18.88 11.31
C GLY A 41 -13.21 -20.04 10.32
N TYR A 42 -12.08 -20.45 9.75
CA TYR A 42 -11.99 -21.62 8.86
C TYR A 42 -12.44 -22.91 9.56
N ARG A 43 -11.92 -23.19 10.77
CA ARG A 43 -12.28 -24.39 11.54
C ARG A 43 -13.75 -24.39 11.94
N ARG A 44 -14.26 -23.26 12.42
CA ARG A 44 -15.69 -23.11 12.76
C ARG A 44 -16.59 -23.36 11.56
N GLY A 45 -16.20 -22.86 10.37
CA GLY A 45 -16.94 -23.11 9.12
C GLY A 45 -17.02 -24.60 8.74
N ARG A 46 -16.13 -25.44 9.28
CA ARG A 46 -16.12 -26.90 9.11
C ARG A 46 -16.77 -27.65 10.28
N GLY A 47 -17.33 -26.94 11.26
CA GLY A 47 -17.85 -27.54 12.49
C GLY A 47 -16.77 -28.07 13.43
N GLU A 48 -15.52 -27.64 13.26
CA GLU A 48 -14.39 -28.06 14.07
C GLU A 48 -14.11 -27.03 15.19
N ALA A 49 -13.56 -27.50 16.32
CA ALA A 49 -13.16 -26.62 17.42
C ALA A 49 -12.05 -25.63 16.98
N PRO A 50 -11.79 -24.54 17.70
CA PRO A 50 -10.57 -23.74 17.50
C PRO A 50 -9.30 -24.56 17.81
N ARG A 51 -8.18 -24.22 17.18
CA ARG A 51 -6.84 -24.80 17.44
C ARG A 51 -5.78 -23.74 17.17
N SER A 52 -4.63 -23.85 17.83
CA SER A 52 -3.52 -22.92 17.58
C SER A 52 -3.12 -22.92 16.10
N VAL A 53 -2.91 -21.75 15.52
CA VAL A 53 -2.42 -21.61 14.15
C VAL A 53 -0.98 -22.13 13.97
N ARG A 54 -0.26 -22.41 15.07
CA ARG A 54 1.00 -23.18 15.05
C ARG A 54 0.79 -24.59 14.50
N GLU A 55 -0.37 -25.17 14.74
CA GLU A 55 -0.72 -26.55 14.38
C GLU A 55 -1.46 -26.60 13.02
N LEU A 56 -1.48 -25.50 12.28
CA LEU A 56 -2.02 -25.42 10.93
C LEU A 56 -1.33 -26.46 10.03
N THR A 57 -2.12 -27.39 9.48
CA THR A 57 -1.58 -28.42 8.58
C THR A 57 -1.34 -27.84 7.18
N ARG A 58 -0.52 -28.52 6.38
CA ARG A 58 -0.30 -28.12 4.98
C ARG A 58 -1.61 -28.14 4.18
N ASP A 59 -2.47 -29.12 4.39
CA ASP A 59 -3.73 -29.25 3.66
C ASP A 59 -4.72 -28.14 4.02
N GLU A 60 -4.84 -27.81 5.31
CA GLU A 60 -5.66 -26.69 5.77
C GLU A 60 -5.13 -25.36 5.23
N LEU A 61 -3.81 -25.17 5.22
CA LEU A 61 -3.17 -24.00 4.64
C LEU A 61 -3.53 -23.89 3.14
N VAL A 62 -3.38 -24.97 2.38
CA VAL A 62 -3.70 -25.00 0.95
C VAL A 62 -5.17 -24.68 0.72
N GLU A 63 -6.09 -25.24 1.51
CA GLU A 63 -7.53 -25.00 1.40
C GLU A 63 -7.89 -23.54 1.72
N ILE A 64 -7.29 -22.97 2.77
CA ILE A 64 -7.47 -21.56 3.13
C ILE A 64 -6.95 -20.65 2.00
N TYR A 65 -5.75 -20.90 1.50
CA TYR A 65 -5.16 -20.08 0.44
C TYR A 65 -5.96 -20.14 -0.86
N ARG A 66 -6.45 -21.35 -1.22
CA ARG A 66 -7.29 -21.54 -2.39
C ARG A 66 -8.58 -20.72 -2.25
N ARG A 67 -9.34 -20.92 -1.18
CA ARG A 67 -10.64 -20.28 -1.00
C ARG A 67 -10.56 -18.77 -0.78
N GLN A 68 -9.63 -18.31 0.06
CA GLN A 68 -9.60 -16.90 0.48
C GLN A 68 -8.87 -15.98 -0.49
N TYR A 69 -8.04 -16.52 -1.38
CA TYR A 69 -7.23 -15.71 -2.28
C TYR A 69 -7.35 -16.19 -3.72
N TRP A 70 -7.00 -17.44 -4.03
CA TRP A 70 -6.93 -17.94 -5.42
C TRP A 70 -8.28 -17.96 -6.13
N ASP A 71 -9.31 -18.51 -5.50
CA ASP A 71 -10.63 -18.64 -6.11
C ASP A 71 -11.30 -17.27 -6.23
N ARG A 72 -11.06 -16.35 -5.28
CA ARG A 72 -11.59 -14.97 -5.34
C ARG A 72 -11.07 -14.20 -6.54
N ILE A 73 -9.80 -14.39 -6.91
CA ILE A 73 -9.21 -13.80 -8.12
C ILE A 73 -9.50 -14.62 -9.39
N GLN A 74 -10.28 -15.69 -9.28
CA GLN A 74 -10.51 -16.65 -10.37
C GLN A 74 -9.20 -17.14 -11.01
N GLY A 75 -8.19 -17.46 -10.19
CA GLY A 75 -6.81 -17.70 -10.65
C GLY A 75 -6.69 -18.80 -11.71
N ASP A 76 -7.55 -19.82 -11.66
CA ASP A 76 -7.59 -20.90 -12.66
C ASP A 76 -8.01 -20.44 -14.08
N ARG A 77 -8.61 -19.24 -14.19
CA ARG A 77 -9.09 -18.63 -15.44
C ARG A 77 -8.16 -17.52 -15.96
N LEU A 78 -7.29 -16.96 -15.11
CA LEU A 78 -6.37 -15.90 -15.51
C LEU A 78 -5.25 -16.43 -16.42
N PRO A 79 -4.66 -15.57 -17.29
CA PRO A 79 -3.45 -15.92 -18.04
C PRO A 79 -2.31 -16.32 -17.11
N ALA A 80 -1.45 -17.22 -17.59
CA ALA A 80 -0.24 -17.60 -16.85
C ALA A 80 0.67 -16.37 -16.67
N GLY A 81 1.19 -16.19 -15.46
CA GLY A 81 2.00 -15.03 -15.10
C GLY A 81 1.17 -13.87 -14.54
N VAL A 82 0.01 -13.58 -15.14
CA VAL A 82 -0.96 -12.63 -14.56
C VAL A 82 -1.55 -13.21 -13.28
N ASP A 83 -1.86 -14.51 -13.29
CA ASP A 83 -2.38 -15.27 -12.14
C ASP A 83 -1.54 -15.12 -10.87
N ILE A 84 -0.21 -15.35 -10.94
CA ILE A 84 0.68 -15.25 -9.79
C ILE A 84 0.84 -13.82 -9.29
N VAL A 85 0.90 -12.83 -10.18
CA VAL A 85 1.06 -11.42 -9.81
C VAL A 85 -0.17 -10.92 -9.05
N VAL A 86 -1.37 -11.27 -9.55
CA VAL A 86 -2.64 -10.91 -8.90
C VAL A 86 -2.82 -11.70 -7.61
N PHE A 87 -2.39 -12.97 -7.57
CA PHE A 87 -2.45 -13.79 -6.35
C PHE A 87 -1.53 -13.27 -5.24
N ASP A 88 -0.26 -13.01 -5.53
CA ASP A 88 0.66 -12.47 -4.53
C ASP A 88 0.21 -11.09 -4.04
N GLY A 89 -0.26 -10.23 -4.95
CA GLY A 89 -0.85 -8.94 -4.61
C GLY A 89 -2.06 -9.08 -3.69
N ALA A 90 -2.95 -10.05 -3.95
CA ALA A 90 -4.11 -10.31 -3.10
C ALA A 90 -3.73 -10.81 -1.71
N VAL A 91 -2.68 -11.64 -1.60
CA VAL A 91 -2.16 -12.13 -0.31
C VAL A 91 -1.49 -11.02 0.51
N ASN A 92 -0.80 -10.09 -0.15
CA ASN A 92 -0.04 -9.03 0.53
C ASN A 92 -0.86 -7.77 0.84
N SER A 93 -1.72 -7.34 -0.09
CA SER A 93 -2.45 -6.07 -0.03
C SER A 93 -3.97 -6.22 -0.10
N GLY A 94 -4.47 -7.45 -0.22
CA GLY A 94 -5.90 -7.75 -0.27
C GLY A 94 -6.46 -7.87 -1.69
N PHE A 95 -7.48 -8.71 -1.83
CA PHE A 95 -8.16 -9.04 -3.09
C PHE A 95 -8.58 -7.82 -3.92
N SER A 96 -9.32 -6.89 -3.30
CA SER A 96 -9.89 -5.74 -4.01
C SER A 96 -8.79 -4.85 -4.57
N GLN A 97 -7.75 -4.59 -3.77
CA GLN A 97 -6.64 -3.74 -4.20
C GLN A 97 -5.84 -4.39 -5.33
N SER A 98 -5.55 -5.69 -5.23
CA SER A 98 -4.84 -6.37 -6.32
C SER A 98 -5.61 -6.39 -7.63
N THR A 99 -6.95 -6.51 -7.53
CA THR A 99 -7.82 -6.46 -8.70
C THR A 99 -7.86 -5.06 -9.31
N LYS A 100 -7.85 -4.00 -8.50
CA LYS A 100 -7.77 -2.62 -9.00
C LYS A 100 -6.50 -2.39 -9.83
N TRP A 101 -5.35 -2.91 -9.42
CA TRP A 101 -4.13 -2.81 -10.22
C TRP A 101 -4.27 -3.50 -11.58
N LEU A 102 -4.86 -4.69 -11.62
CA LEU A 102 -5.17 -5.39 -12.87
C LEU A 102 -6.12 -4.57 -13.77
N GLN A 103 -7.26 -4.13 -13.24
CA GLN A 103 -8.25 -3.36 -14.00
C GLN A 103 -7.67 -2.06 -14.58
N ARG A 104 -6.82 -1.39 -13.81
CA ARG A 104 -6.11 -0.18 -14.25
C ARG A 104 -5.08 -0.48 -15.33
N ALA A 105 -4.33 -1.57 -15.19
CA ALA A 105 -3.34 -1.99 -16.19
C ALA A 105 -3.99 -2.43 -17.51
N LEU A 106 -5.21 -2.99 -17.44
CA LEU A 106 -6.04 -3.30 -18.59
C LEU A 106 -6.72 -2.07 -19.23
N GLY A 107 -6.57 -0.87 -18.64
CA GLY A 107 -7.20 0.35 -19.15
C GLY A 107 -8.73 0.36 -19.04
N LEU A 108 -9.31 -0.39 -18.10
CA LEU A 108 -10.77 -0.46 -17.95
C LEU A 108 -11.33 0.86 -17.42
N ALA A 109 -12.45 1.31 -17.99
CA ALA A 109 -13.12 2.54 -17.57
C ALA A 109 -13.69 2.44 -16.14
N ARG A 110 -14.16 1.26 -15.74
CA ARG A 110 -14.65 0.97 -14.39
C ARG A 110 -13.62 0.18 -13.61
N VAL A 111 -13.29 0.69 -12.42
CA VAL A 111 -12.32 0.08 -11.49
C VAL A 111 -12.97 -0.04 -10.12
N ASP A 112 -13.59 -1.19 -9.87
CA ASP A 112 -14.31 -1.50 -8.63
C ASP A 112 -13.54 -2.47 -7.71
N GLY A 113 -12.46 -3.08 -8.20
CA GLY A 113 -11.73 -4.10 -7.47
C GLY A 113 -12.48 -5.43 -7.39
N GLU A 114 -13.46 -5.66 -8.25
CA GLU A 114 -14.11 -6.94 -8.44
C GLU A 114 -13.61 -7.62 -9.72
N LEU A 115 -13.18 -8.87 -9.60
CA LEU A 115 -12.71 -9.63 -10.75
C LEU A 115 -13.91 -10.36 -11.35
N GLY A 116 -14.68 -9.65 -12.18
CA GLY A 116 -15.81 -10.18 -12.94
C GLY A 116 -15.45 -10.57 -14.38
N GLU A 117 -16.45 -11.01 -15.15
CA GLU A 117 -16.28 -11.48 -16.54
C GLU A 117 -15.64 -10.44 -17.46
N ALA A 118 -15.94 -9.15 -17.30
CA ALA A 118 -15.34 -8.08 -18.10
C ALA A 118 -13.82 -7.96 -17.86
N THR A 119 -13.39 -7.97 -16.60
CA THR A 119 -11.97 -7.94 -16.22
C THR A 119 -11.23 -9.16 -16.77
N LEU A 120 -11.85 -10.34 -16.65
CA LEU A 120 -11.27 -11.58 -17.12
C LEU A 120 -11.14 -11.63 -18.64
N ALA A 121 -12.20 -11.24 -19.37
CA ALA A 121 -12.18 -11.18 -20.83
C ALA A 121 -11.08 -10.24 -21.33
N ALA A 122 -10.96 -9.06 -20.72
CA ALA A 122 -9.90 -8.11 -21.03
C ALA A 122 -8.50 -8.70 -20.79
N ALA A 123 -8.27 -9.35 -19.64
CA ALA A 123 -7.00 -10.03 -19.34
C ALA A 123 -6.65 -11.12 -20.36
N LEU A 124 -7.62 -11.96 -20.73
CA LEU A 124 -7.43 -13.02 -21.72
C LEU A 124 -7.14 -12.48 -23.13
N SER A 125 -7.75 -11.36 -23.50
CA SER A 125 -7.57 -10.72 -24.82
C SER A 125 -6.35 -9.79 -24.91
N HIS A 126 -5.69 -9.50 -23.78
CA HIS A 126 -4.57 -8.56 -23.77
C HIS A 126 -3.42 -9.11 -24.63
N PRO A 127 -2.91 -8.34 -25.61
CA PRO A 127 -1.96 -8.85 -26.61
C PRO A 127 -0.55 -9.10 -26.05
N ASP A 128 -0.21 -8.44 -24.94
CA ASP A 128 1.11 -8.50 -24.33
C ASP A 128 1.00 -8.74 -22.82
N HIS A 129 1.10 -10.00 -22.38
CA HIS A 129 1.05 -10.33 -20.96
C HIS A 129 2.32 -9.92 -20.21
N ASP A 130 3.46 -9.74 -20.89
CA ASP A 130 4.70 -9.28 -20.27
C ASP A 130 4.56 -7.83 -19.79
N ALA A 131 4.12 -6.94 -20.70
CA ALA A 131 3.87 -5.53 -20.38
C ALA A 131 2.73 -5.36 -19.36
N LEU A 132 1.68 -6.19 -19.44
CA LEU A 132 0.58 -6.18 -18.47
C LEU A 132 1.10 -6.50 -17.05
N ILE A 133 1.93 -7.52 -16.91
CA ILE A 133 2.53 -7.90 -15.63
C ILE A 133 3.41 -6.78 -15.08
N ALA A 134 4.23 -6.17 -15.92
CA ALA A 134 5.07 -5.03 -15.53
C ALA A 134 4.23 -3.85 -15.01
N ASP A 135 3.13 -3.50 -15.67
CA ASP A 135 2.27 -2.39 -15.21
C ASP A 135 1.52 -2.72 -13.91
N ILE A 136 1.04 -3.97 -13.73
CA ILE A 136 0.43 -4.38 -12.45
C ILE A 136 1.45 -4.23 -11.31
N CYS A 137 2.68 -4.69 -11.51
CA CYS A 137 3.75 -4.59 -10.51
C CYS A 137 4.19 -3.14 -10.28
N ALA A 138 4.24 -2.30 -11.31
CA ALA A 138 4.54 -0.87 -11.19
C ALA A 138 3.48 -0.14 -10.37
N ARG A 139 2.19 -0.45 -10.59
CA ARG A 139 1.07 0.11 -9.82
C ARG A 139 1.08 -0.33 -8.37
N ARG A 140 1.37 -1.60 -8.15
CA ARG A 140 1.59 -2.15 -6.81
C ARG A 140 2.69 -1.37 -6.10
N LEU A 141 3.89 -1.29 -6.68
CA LEU A 141 5.01 -0.59 -6.06
C LEU A 141 4.71 0.90 -5.81
N GLY A 142 4.00 1.55 -6.73
CA GLY A 142 3.54 2.93 -6.57
C GLY A 142 2.63 3.12 -5.34
N MET A 143 1.73 2.18 -5.05
CA MET A 143 0.98 2.19 -3.81
C MET A 143 1.87 1.95 -2.60
N LEU A 144 2.76 0.94 -2.66
CA LEU A 144 3.63 0.56 -1.54
C LEU A 144 4.51 1.73 -1.08
N GLN A 145 5.05 2.52 -2.01
CA GLN A 145 5.84 3.73 -1.73
C GLN A 145 5.06 4.84 -1.01
N ASN A 146 3.73 4.77 -1.01
CA ASN A 146 2.87 5.72 -0.31
C ASN A 146 2.42 5.21 1.08
N LEU A 147 2.80 4.00 1.48
CA LEU A 147 2.53 3.48 2.82
C LEU A 147 3.31 4.24 3.88
N SER A 148 2.69 4.42 5.04
CA SER A 148 3.29 5.04 6.22
C SER A 148 4.50 4.26 6.78
N THR A 149 4.61 2.98 6.44
CA THR A 149 5.63 2.03 6.89
C THR A 149 6.65 1.67 5.80
N TRP A 150 6.66 2.42 4.68
CA TRP A 150 7.58 2.21 3.55
C TRP A 150 9.06 2.32 3.93
N ASP A 151 9.40 3.22 4.85
CA ASP A 151 10.76 3.39 5.36
C ASP A 151 11.28 2.14 6.09
N VAL A 152 10.39 1.38 6.73
CA VAL A 152 10.72 0.14 7.44
C VAL A 152 10.77 -1.06 6.49
N PHE A 153 9.73 -1.26 5.67
CA PHE A 153 9.53 -2.50 4.90
C PHE A 153 9.74 -2.38 3.39
N GLY A 154 9.92 -1.15 2.88
CA GLY A 154 9.93 -0.85 1.44
C GLY A 154 11.01 -1.58 0.65
N LYS A 155 12.15 -1.88 1.29
CA LYS A 155 13.19 -2.71 0.68
C LYS A 155 12.69 -4.13 0.42
N GLY A 156 12.13 -4.80 1.44
CA GLY A 156 11.59 -6.16 1.28
C GLY A 156 10.43 -6.22 0.30
N TRP A 157 9.52 -5.25 0.36
CA TRP A 157 8.41 -5.13 -0.59
C TRP A 157 8.87 -4.91 -2.03
N GLY A 158 9.82 -3.99 -2.26
CA GLY A 158 10.38 -3.75 -3.59
C GLY A 158 10.99 -5.02 -4.19
N ARG A 159 11.76 -5.76 -3.38
CA ARG A 159 12.34 -7.05 -3.79
C ARG A 159 11.28 -8.10 -4.09
N ARG A 160 10.23 -8.21 -3.26
CA ARG A 160 9.09 -9.12 -3.48
C ARG A 160 8.42 -8.83 -4.82
N VAL A 161 8.11 -7.55 -5.08
CA VAL A 161 7.47 -7.13 -6.33
C VAL A 161 8.34 -7.45 -7.54
N ALA A 162 9.65 -7.20 -7.47
CA ALA A 162 10.60 -7.53 -8.53
C ALA A 162 10.68 -9.05 -8.79
N ASN A 163 10.75 -9.86 -7.74
CA ASN A 163 10.74 -11.33 -7.86
C ASN A 163 9.44 -11.82 -8.53
N VAL A 164 8.28 -11.34 -8.06
CA VAL A 164 6.98 -11.76 -8.60
C VAL A 164 6.81 -11.29 -10.05
N MET A 165 7.28 -10.09 -10.40
CA MET A 165 7.27 -9.58 -11.78
C MET A 165 8.07 -10.50 -12.71
N THR A 166 9.32 -10.83 -12.35
CA THR A 166 10.19 -11.67 -13.17
C THR A 166 9.67 -13.11 -13.30
N ILE A 167 9.11 -13.68 -12.24
CA ILE A 167 8.41 -14.98 -12.31
C ILE A 167 7.19 -14.89 -13.22
N GLY A 168 6.38 -13.86 -13.07
CA GLY A 168 5.18 -13.64 -13.88
C GLY A 168 5.51 -13.54 -15.37
N GLN A 169 6.47 -12.69 -15.74
CA GLN A 169 6.93 -12.51 -17.12
C GLN A 169 7.48 -13.81 -17.73
N ALA A 170 8.24 -14.57 -16.94
CA ALA A 170 8.69 -15.90 -17.36
C ALA A 170 7.52 -16.86 -17.61
N TRP A 171 6.51 -16.87 -16.74
CA TRP A 171 5.34 -17.74 -16.93
C TRP A 171 4.46 -17.33 -18.12
N ALA A 172 4.36 -16.03 -18.39
CA ALA A 172 3.67 -15.49 -19.56
C ALA A 172 4.33 -15.95 -20.87
N SER A 173 5.67 -16.05 -20.90
CA SER A 173 6.44 -16.58 -22.04
C SER A 173 6.50 -18.12 -22.10
N GLY A 174 5.90 -18.82 -21.15
CA GLY A 174 5.93 -20.29 -21.06
C GLY A 174 7.18 -20.88 -20.39
N SER A 175 8.06 -20.04 -19.87
CA SER A 175 9.22 -20.43 -19.04
C SER A 175 8.80 -20.75 -17.60
N VAL A 176 9.63 -21.54 -16.90
CA VAL A 176 9.45 -21.81 -15.45
C VAL A 176 9.83 -20.62 -14.56
N GLY A 177 10.67 -19.72 -15.08
CA GLY A 177 11.17 -18.55 -14.36
C GLY A 177 12.17 -18.84 -13.23
N PRO A 178 12.73 -17.78 -12.62
CA PRO A 178 13.68 -17.89 -11.51
C PRO A 178 13.00 -18.45 -10.25
N GLN A 179 13.79 -19.01 -9.32
CA GLN A 179 13.28 -19.34 -7.99
C GLN A 179 13.00 -18.06 -7.18
N PRO A 180 11.94 -18.03 -6.37
CA PRO A 180 11.63 -16.86 -5.55
C PRO A 180 12.70 -16.72 -4.47
N VAL A 181 13.17 -15.50 -4.25
CA VAL A 181 14.09 -15.19 -3.15
C VAL A 181 13.30 -14.84 -1.90
N ALA A 182 13.69 -15.42 -0.76
CA ALA A 182 13.06 -15.11 0.52
C ALA A 182 13.34 -13.65 0.92
N VAL A 183 12.30 -12.92 1.31
CA VAL A 183 12.39 -11.47 1.61
C VAL A 183 12.06 -11.12 3.07
N HIS A 184 11.80 -12.12 3.91
CA HIS A 184 11.41 -11.95 5.31
C HIS A 184 12.49 -11.21 6.12
N GLU A 185 13.77 -11.44 5.83
CA GLU A 185 14.89 -10.71 6.46
C GLU A 185 14.86 -9.20 6.19
N TYR A 186 14.14 -8.78 5.15
CA TYR A 186 13.95 -7.38 4.76
C TYR A 186 12.52 -6.89 5.00
N GLY A 187 11.71 -7.68 5.73
CA GLY A 187 10.32 -7.37 6.07
C GLY A 187 9.33 -7.45 4.91
N GLY A 188 9.66 -8.16 3.82
CA GLY A 188 8.75 -8.33 2.68
C GLY A 188 7.55 -9.25 2.94
N ASP A 189 7.53 -9.92 4.09
CA ASP A 189 6.40 -10.70 4.63
C ASP A 189 5.34 -9.81 5.30
N ALA A 190 5.69 -8.57 5.68
CA ALA A 190 4.75 -7.62 6.25
C ALA A 190 3.58 -7.34 5.30
N LYS A 191 2.36 -7.32 5.85
CA LYS A 191 1.16 -6.94 5.08
C LYS A 191 1.24 -5.46 4.70
N ALA A 192 0.73 -5.16 3.52
CA ALA A 192 0.84 -3.86 2.89
C ALA A 192 -0.55 -3.38 2.47
N LEU A 193 -1.38 -3.04 3.46
CA LEU A 193 -2.79 -2.76 3.23
C LEU A 193 -2.99 -1.34 2.71
N VAL A 194 -4.01 -1.18 1.87
CA VAL A 194 -4.41 0.13 1.33
C VAL A 194 -4.81 1.13 2.43
N SER A 195 -5.24 0.64 3.59
CA SER A 195 -5.53 1.42 4.79
C SER A 195 -4.29 2.10 5.39
N ASP A 196 -3.10 1.60 5.09
CA ASP A 196 -1.84 2.05 5.72
C ASP A 196 -1.15 3.16 4.91
N VAL A 197 -1.77 3.60 3.81
CA VAL A 197 -1.33 4.73 2.98
C VAL A 197 -1.28 6.00 3.83
N ALA A 198 -0.11 6.67 3.84
CA ALA A 198 0.13 7.78 4.74
C ALA A 198 -0.62 9.05 4.32
N LEU A 199 -1.47 9.54 5.23
CA LEU A 199 -2.20 10.80 5.10
C LEU A 199 -1.58 11.92 5.93
N PRO A 200 -1.76 13.20 5.53
CA PRO A 200 -1.38 14.31 6.38
C PRO A 200 -2.19 14.28 7.68
N LYS A 201 -1.52 14.50 8.81
CA LYS A 201 -2.15 14.51 10.15
C LYS A 201 -3.21 15.61 10.30
N VAL A 202 -3.00 16.74 9.61
CA VAL A 202 -3.89 17.91 9.63
C VAL A 202 -4.37 18.18 8.20
N SER A 203 -5.64 18.55 8.05
CA SER A 203 -6.19 18.90 6.74
C SER A 203 -5.60 20.23 6.24
N ALA A 204 -5.57 20.44 4.93
CA ALA A 204 -5.10 21.70 4.35
C ALA A 204 -5.97 22.90 4.79
N GLU A 205 -7.27 22.68 4.97
CA GLU A 205 -8.22 23.69 5.48
C GLU A 205 -7.90 24.04 6.93
N THR A 206 -7.75 23.04 7.79
CA THR A 206 -7.35 23.24 9.20
C THR A 206 -5.97 23.90 9.30
N ALA A 207 -5.04 23.57 8.40
CA ALA A 207 -3.71 24.17 8.36
C ALA A 207 -3.68 25.60 7.81
N THR A 208 -4.78 26.10 7.22
CA THR A 208 -4.89 27.50 6.75
C THR A 208 -5.78 28.34 7.67
N GLN A 209 -6.76 27.75 8.34
CA GLN A 209 -7.69 28.42 9.24
C GLN A 209 -7.32 28.33 10.74
N GLY A 210 -6.62 27.28 11.18
CA GLY A 210 -6.27 27.06 12.60
C GLY A 210 -5.06 27.85 13.07
N THR A 211 -4.60 27.65 14.31
CA THR A 211 -3.39 28.30 14.88
C THR A 211 -2.08 27.99 14.14
N LEU A 212 -2.06 26.93 13.32
CA LEU A 212 -0.96 26.60 12.41
C LEU A 212 -1.09 27.31 11.05
N GLY A 213 -2.27 27.85 10.75
CA GLY A 213 -2.58 28.57 9.53
C GLY A 213 -2.52 30.07 9.75
N GLY A 214 -1.85 30.75 8.82
CA GLY A 214 -1.69 32.20 8.87
C GLY A 214 -2.97 33.00 8.99
N GLY A 215 -4.17 32.45 8.76
CA GLY A 215 -5.44 33.18 8.81
C GLY A 215 -5.76 33.75 10.19
N ALA A 216 -5.77 32.91 11.24
CA ALA A 216 -6.04 33.37 12.61
C ALA A 216 -4.92 34.29 13.14
N ILE A 217 -3.68 34.00 12.75
CA ILE A 217 -2.51 34.79 13.14
C ILE A 217 -2.48 36.14 12.40
N ALA A 218 -2.84 36.19 11.12
CA ALA A 218 -2.94 37.45 10.37
C ALA A 218 -4.04 38.34 10.97
N ALA A 219 -5.19 37.76 11.35
CA ALA A 219 -6.23 38.50 12.05
C ALA A 219 -5.75 39.00 13.43
N ALA A 220 -5.05 38.17 14.21
CA ALA A 220 -4.49 38.56 15.50
C ALA A 220 -3.38 39.62 15.36
N VAL A 221 -2.52 39.53 14.36
CA VAL A 221 -1.47 40.52 14.05
C VAL A 221 -2.09 41.83 13.60
N ASN A 222 -3.13 41.79 12.76
CA ASN A 222 -3.85 43.00 12.35
C ASN A 222 -4.58 43.66 13.53
N GLY A 223 -5.24 42.88 14.39
CA GLY A 223 -5.87 43.42 15.61
C GLY A 223 -4.86 44.01 16.61
N ALA A 224 -3.72 43.33 16.82
CA ALA A 224 -2.64 43.85 17.63
C ALA A 224 -2.02 45.13 17.02
N ARG A 225 -1.94 45.20 15.68
CA ARG A 225 -1.47 46.39 14.96
C ARG A 225 -2.37 47.60 15.20
N GLU A 226 -3.68 47.44 15.17
CA GLU A 226 -4.63 48.53 15.42
C GLU A 226 -4.56 49.04 16.86
N GLN A 227 -4.43 48.14 17.85
CA GLN A 227 -4.32 48.54 19.27
C GLN A 227 -2.98 49.18 19.62
N LEU A 228 -1.89 48.75 18.99
CA LEU A 228 -0.55 49.26 19.25
C LEU A 228 -0.18 50.47 18.38
N GLN A 229 -0.92 50.73 17.29
CA GLN A 229 -0.70 51.86 16.37
C GLN A 229 -0.54 53.22 17.07
N PRO A 230 -1.30 53.56 18.14
CA PRO A 230 -1.14 54.81 18.87
C PRO A 230 0.17 54.91 19.67
N LEU A 231 0.84 53.78 19.92
CA LEU A 231 2.06 53.67 20.72
C LEU A 231 3.31 53.46 19.85
N VAL A 232 3.14 53.16 18.56
CA VAL A 232 4.25 53.05 17.60
C VAL A 232 4.93 54.41 17.45
N GLY A 233 6.26 54.44 17.58
CA GLY A 233 7.05 55.68 17.58
C GLY A 233 7.20 56.36 18.95
N SER A 234 6.63 55.80 20.02
CA SER A 234 6.81 56.32 21.39
C SER A 234 8.13 55.87 22.05
N ASN A 235 8.61 54.66 21.74
CA ASN A 235 9.83 54.08 22.28
C ASN A 235 10.37 52.99 21.35
N ARG A 236 11.69 53.00 21.09
CA ARG A 236 12.40 52.02 20.24
C ARG A 236 12.15 50.56 20.65
N THR A 237 11.96 50.29 21.94
CA THR A 237 11.66 48.93 22.44
C THR A 237 10.28 48.45 22.00
N VAL A 238 9.27 49.32 21.98
CA VAL A 238 7.90 48.99 21.55
C VAL A 238 7.89 48.68 20.04
N ASP A 239 8.59 49.49 19.24
CA ASP A 239 8.72 49.27 17.80
C ASP A 239 9.45 47.96 17.48
N LEU A 240 10.49 47.61 18.26
CA LEU A 240 11.20 46.34 18.12
C LEU A 240 10.29 45.14 18.42
N VAL A 241 9.56 45.18 19.55
CA VAL A 241 8.63 44.10 19.93
C VAL A 241 7.56 43.91 18.86
N PHE A 242 6.97 45.00 18.38
CA PHE A 242 5.94 44.95 17.33
C PHE A 242 6.47 44.35 16.02
N THR A 243 7.69 44.74 15.62
CA THR A 243 8.35 44.19 14.42
C THR A 243 8.59 42.69 14.56
N VAL A 244 9.12 42.24 15.71
CA VAL A 244 9.38 40.82 15.96
C VAL A 244 8.09 40.00 15.94
N LEU A 245 7.03 40.47 16.60
CA LEU A 245 5.72 39.77 16.60
C LEU A 245 5.13 39.67 15.19
N THR A 246 5.24 40.74 14.39
CA THR A 246 4.79 40.75 12.99
C THR A 246 5.57 39.73 12.16
N LEU A 247 6.90 39.69 12.30
CA LEU A 247 7.76 38.73 11.59
C LEU A 247 7.45 37.29 11.97
N ILE A 248 7.22 37.00 13.26
CA ILE A 248 6.79 35.68 13.73
C ILE A 248 5.44 35.31 13.08
N GLY A 249 4.49 36.24 13.06
CA GLY A 249 3.18 36.00 12.46
C GLY A 249 3.25 35.68 10.97
N VAL A 250 4.08 36.41 10.22
CA VAL A 250 4.34 36.13 8.79
C VAL A 250 5.02 34.77 8.61
N ALA A 251 6.01 34.42 9.44
CA ALA A 251 6.69 33.13 9.36
C ALA A 251 5.73 31.95 9.59
N ILE A 252 4.84 32.04 10.58
CA ILE A 252 3.83 31.00 10.82
C ILE A 252 2.84 30.94 9.65
N ALA A 253 2.44 32.08 9.09
CA ALA A 253 1.56 32.12 7.92
C ALA A 253 2.16 31.42 6.69
N ILE A 254 3.44 31.68 6.40
CA ILE A 254 4.18 31.01 5.33
C ILE A 254 4.27 29.51 5.61
N GLY A 255 4.60 29.12 6.84
CA GLY A 255 4.67 27.72 7.25
C GLY A 255 3.35 26.98 7.07
N GLY A 256 2.23 27.59 7.49
CA GLY A 256 0.88 27.04 7.32
C GLY A 256 0.50 26.87 5.86
N ALA A 257 0.77 27.88 5.02
CA ALA A 257 0.52 27.80 3.58
C ALA A 257 1.37 26.71 2.90
N ALA A 258 2.66 26.63 3.23
CA ALA A 258 3.55 25.59 2.71
C ALA A 258 3.09 24.18 3.14
N TYR A 259 2.69 24.01 4.40
CA TYR A 259 2.12 22.75 4.89
C TYR A 259 0.82 22.40 4.17
N ALA A 260 -0.08 23.36 3.95
CA ALA A 260 -1.34 23.14 3.27
C ALA A 260 -1.13 22.67 1.83
N LEU A 261 -0.20 23.29 1.10
CA LEU A 261 0.19 22.86 -0.25
C LEU A 261 0.76 21.43 -0.23
N TRP A 262 1.65 21.13 0.73
CA TRP A 262 2.16 19.77 0.93
C TRP A 262 1.03 18.78 1.25
N ALA A 263 0.09 19.13 2.12
CA ALA A 263 -1.01 18.27 2.54
C ALA A 263 -1.98 17.97 1.38
N VAL A 264 -2.30 18.96 0.54
CA VAL A 264 -3.08 18.76 -0.70
C VAL A 264 -2.35 17.80 -1.64
N ARG A 265 -1.05 18.04 -1.88
CA ARG A 265 -0.23 17.16 -2.72
C ARG A 265 -0.18 15.74 -2.17
N ARG A 266 -0.04 15.59 -0.86
CA ARG A 266 0.02 14.28 -0.19
C ARG A 266 -1.32 13.55 -0.26
N ARG A 267 -2.45 14.24 -0.09
CA ARG A 267 -3.80 13.65 -0.27
C ARG A 267 -4.02 13.16 -1.70
N ARG A 268 -3.67 13.96 -2.71
CA ARG A 268 -3.75 13.52 -4.12
C ARG A 268 -2.89 12.28 -4.39
N ALA A 269 -1.68 12.22 -3.81
CA ALA A 269 -0.84 11.02 -3.92
C ALA A 269 -1.48 9.80 -3.23
N ALA A 270 -2.09 9.97 -2.05
CA ALA A 270 -2.82 8.92 -1.35
C ALA A 270 -4.04 8.43 -2.14
N GLU A 271 -4.83 9.33 -2.72
CA GLU A 271 -5.98 8.99 -3.59
C GLU A 271 -5.55 8.18 -4.81
N ARG A 272 -4.44 8.56 -5.45
CA ARG A 272 -3.84 7.78 -6.55
C ARG A 272 -3.37 6.40 -6.08
N ALA A 273 -2.80 6.29 -4.89
CA ALA A 273 -2.42 5.00 -4.31
C ALA A 273 -3.64 4.10 -4.03
N TRP A 274 -4.70 4.65 -3.41
CA TRP A 274 -5.95 3.93 -3.11
C TRP A 274 -6.72 3.47 -4.35
N SER A 275 -6.64 4.24 -5.42
CA SER A 275 -7.33 3.95 -6.69
C SER A 275 -6.54 3.04 -7.64
N GLY A 276 -5.28 2.73 -7.31
CA GLY A 276 -4.39 1.93 -8.17
C GLY A 276 -3.75 2.71 -9.32
N GLU A 277 -3.79 4.04 -9.28
CA GLU A 277 -3.23 4.94 -10.31
C GLU A 277 -1.79 5.41 -10.01
N ALA A 278 -1.31 5.22 -8.79
CA ALA A 278 0.08 5.46 -8.45
C ALA A 278 0.95 4.39 -9.11
N THR A 279 2.04 4.79 -9.77
CA THR A 279 2.99 3.89 -10.44
C THR A 279 4.41 4.20 -10.00
N ALA A 280 5.26 3.19 -9.89
CA ALA A 280 6.68 3.34 -9.66
C ALA A 280 7.47 2.32 -10.50
N ALA A 281 8.67 2.69 -10.95
CA ALA A 281 9.53 1.78 -11.69
C ALA A 281 9.99 0.62 -10.79
N VAL A 282 9.81 -0.61 -11.29
CA VAL A 282 10.27 -1.83 -10.62
C VAL A 282 11.64 -2.17 -11.18
N ASP A 283 12.66 -2.23 -10.32
CA ASP A 283 13.98 -2.73 -10.72
C ASP A 283 13.93 -4.27 -10.79
N PRO A 284 14.05 -4.88 -11.98
CA PRO A 284 13.99 -6.34 -12.13
C PRO A 284 15.16 -7.06 -11.45
N PHE A 285 16.29 -6.36 -11.21
CA PHE A 285 17.47 -6.93 -10.58
C PHE A 285 17.44 -6.83 -9.06
N ALA A 286 16.55 -6.02 -8.48
CA ALA A 286 16.42 -5.90 -7.03
C ALA A 286 16.09 -7.24 -6.34
N GLY A 287 15.48 -8.17 -7.07
CA GLY A 287 15.09 -9.49 -6.58
C GLY A 287 16.17 -10.57 -6.60
N ALA A 288 17.34 -10.33 -7.21
CA ALA A 288 18.41 -11.31 -7.28
C ALA A 288 19.06 -11.54 -5.90
N PRO A 289 19.54 -12.77 -5.60
CA PRO A 289 20.38 -12.99 -4.43
C PRO A 289 21.64 -12.12 -4.56
N ALA A 290 22.02 -11.47 -3.46
CA ALA A 290 23.25 -10.67 -3.36
C ALA A 290 24.50 -11.56 -3.43
#